data_AF-A0A0B6ZG98-F1
#
_entry.id   AF-A0A0B6ZG98-F1
#
_cell.length_a   1.000
_cell.length_b   1.000
_cell.length_c   1.000
_cell.angle_alpha   90.00
_cell.angle_beta   90.00
_cell.angle_gamma   90.00
#
_symmetry.space_group_name_H-M   'P 1'
#
loop_
_entity.id
_entity.type
_entity.pdbx_description
1 polymer ?
#
loop_
_entity_poly.entity_id
_entity_poly.type
_entity_poly.pdbx_seq_one_letter_code
_entity_poly.pdbx_strand_id
1 'polypeptide(L)'
;MSQLSQPSACVDIQKEVVAVLHAEDAVCMIISYIQRKQGLENEHVTLTEWVNSLQSAMPDKNLSVFIVGLSKYFSKQNTAAKQKYREAVTGQMSRGRKKKEPAAAKITTLDAEEAFVEIQLANGCVVQQVATDEELASQIKHFTKAVIEKHSKKDRFDNVFSFLNEGTSGLSVNKKGEGLSKVWKHQLMQLKNFGAEMADAVLSVYPSPSLLYEACQADSANRETEKLLSDINVRRHASVIATNRKIGKEHARRIYTFITSTNPDQIIK
;
A
#
# COMPACT_ATOMS: atom_id res chain seq x y z
N MET A 1 37.67 26.91 13.21
CA MET A 1 36.26 26.61 13.53
C MET A 1 35.80 25.48 12.64
N SER A 2 35.98 24.26 13.12
CA SER A 2 35.63 23.02 12.43
C SER A 2 34.10 22.92 12.35
N GLN A 3 33.56 22.92 11.13
CA GLN A 3 32.15 22.61 10.90
C GLN A 3 31.93 21.16 11.32
N LEU A 4 31.17 20.96 12.41
CA LEU A 4 30.59 19.67 12.73
C LEU A 4 29.59 19.34 11.61
N SER A 5 30.00 18.47 10.68
CA SER A 5 29.09 17.86 9.71
C SER A 5 27.94 17.21 10.49
N GLN A 6 26.74 17.77 10.34
CA GLN A 6 25.54 17.16 10.89
C GLN A 6 25.38 15.75 10.30
N PRO A 7 25.00 14.74 11.09
CA PRO A 7 24.81 13.39 10.58
C PRO A 7 23.75 13.41 9.47
N SER A 8 24.01 12.69 8.37
CA SER A 8 23.17 12.63 7.15
C SER A 8 21.69 12.38 7.44
N ALA A 9 21.39 11.60 8.49
CA ALA A 9 20.03 11.33 8.95
C ALA A 9 19.27 12.60 9.40
N CYS A 10 19.95 13.59 10.01
CA CYS A 10 19.33 14.83 10.46
C CYS A 10 18.93 15.73 9.27
N VAL A 11 19.74 15.72 8.21
CA VAL A 11 19.51 16.49 6.98
C VAL A 11 18.29 16.00 6.23
N ASP A 12 18.06 14.68 6.21
CA ASP A 12 16.91 14.09 5.53
C ASP A 12 15.59 14.23 6.30
N ILE A 13 15.61 14.20 7.64
CA ILE A 13 14.42 14.49 8.47
C ILE A 13 13.92 15.91 8.20
N GLN A 14 14.84 16.86 8.09
CA GLN A 14 14.50 18.26 7.85
C GLN A 14 13.91 18.52 6.45
N LYS A 15 13.97 17.57 5.50
CA LYS A 15 13.40 17.74 4.16
C LYS A 15 11.89 17.54 4.13
N GLU A 16 11.32 16.81 5.08
CA GLU A 16 9.90 16.43 5.07
C GLU A 16 9.10 17.44 5.90
N VAL A 17 8.14 18.13 5.28
CA VAL A 17 7.34 19.18 5.91
C VAL A 17 5.86 18.84 5.81
N VAL A 18 5.16 19.01 6.93
CA VAL A 18 3.71 18.82 7.01
C VAL A 18 3.06 20.17 7.26
N ALA A 19 2.10 20.54 6.41
CA ALA A 19 1.20 21.65 6.65
C ALA A 19 -0.19 21.12 7.03
N VAL A 20 -0.85 21.79 7.97
CA VAL A 20 -2.20 21.45 8.42
C VAL A 20 -3.13 22.62 8.08
N LEU A 21 -4.26 22.30 7.46
CA LEU A 21 -5.30 23.24 7.08
C LEU A 21 -6.64 22.76 7.62
N HIS A 22 -7.45 23.65 8.19
CA HIS A 22 -8.79 23.28 8.65
C HIS A 22 -9.82 23.43 7.53
N ALA A 23 -10.92 22.69 7.63
CA ALA A 23 -11.99 22.68 6.63
C ALA A 23 -12.57 24.08 6.35
N GLU A 24 -12.60 24.98 7.33
CA GLU A 24 -13.13 26.33 7.16
C GLU A 24 -12.32 27.12 6.12
N ASP A 25 -11.00 27.12 6.25
CA ASP A 25 -10.10 27.79 5.31
C ASP A 25 -10.03 27.04 3.97
N ALA A 26 -9.96 25.70 4.03
CA ALA A 26 -9.89 24.86 2.83
C ALA A 26 -11.12 25.03 1.93
N VAL A 27 -12.33 25.12 2.51
CA VAL A 27 -13.56 25.33 1.75
C VAL A 27 -13.51 26.68 1.04
N CYS A 28 -13.08 27.76 1.70
CA CYS A 28 -12.94 29.08 1.09
C CYS A 28 -11.93 29.08 -0.07
N MET A 29 -10.79 28.41 0.11
CA MET A 29 -9.77 28.27 -0.92
C MET A 29 -10.25 27.44 -2.12
N ILE A 30 -11.02 26.39 -1.88
CA ILE A 30 -11.62 25.55 -2.94
C ILE A 30 -12.72 26.30 -3.70
N ILE A 31 -13.56 27.08 -2.99
CA ILE A 31 -14.55 27.96 -3.64
C ILE A 31 -13.84 28.93 -4.59
N SER A 32 -12.74 29.52 -4.13
CA SER A 32 -11.96 30.47 -4.93
C SER A 32 -11.33 29.81 -6.15
N TYR A 33 -10.85 28.58 -6.00
CA TYR A 33 -10.36 27.75 -7.10
C TYR A 33 -11.44 27.50 -8.17
N ILE A 34 -12.64 27.08 -7.76
CA ILE A 34 -13.76 26.84 -8.69
C ILE A 34 -14.15 28.12 -9.42
N GLN A 35 -14.25 29.24 -8.71
CA GLN A 35 -14.62 30.54 -9.30
C GLN A 35 -13.59 30.98 -10.35
N ARG A 36 -12.30 30.85 -10.05
CA ARG A 36 -11.22 31.20 -10.98
C ARG A 36 -11.24 30.30 -12.22
N LYS A 37 -11.53 29.01 -12.07
CA LYS A 37 -11.73 28.07 -13.20
C LYS A 37 -12.94 28.44 -14.08
N GLN A 38 -13.95 29.06 -13.49
CA GLN A 38 -15.13 29.58 -14.20
C GLN A 38 -14.90 30.98 -14.82
N GLY A 39 -13.70 31.55 -14.69
CA GLY A 39 -13.36 32.88 -15.23
C GLY A 39 -13.90 34.05 -14.41
N LEU A 40 -14.33 33.80 -13.17
CA LEU A 40 -14.76 34.86 -12.24
C LEU A 40 -13.52 35.46 -11.57
N GLU A 41 -13.46 36.79 -11.50
CA GLU A 41 -12.44 37.48 -10.70
C GLU A 41 -12.66 37.20 -9.23
N ASN A 42 -11.60 36.77 -8.55
CA ASN A 42 -11.60 36.54 -7.10
C ASN A 42 -10.25 36.95 -6.51
N GLU A 43 -10.27 37.85 -5.52
CA GLU A 43 -9.07 38.32 -4.80
C GLU A 43 -8.55 37.30 -3.76
N HIS A 44 -9.35 36.30 -3.41
CA HIS A 44 -8.99 35.28 -2.44
C HIS A 44 -8.04 34.24 -3.04
N VAL A 45 -7.11 33.79 -2.20
CA VAL A 45 -6.12 32.77 -2.51
C VAL A 45 -6.80 31.42 -2.69
N THR A 46 -6.47 30.76 -3.79
CA THR A 46 -6.92 29.39 -4.09
C THR A 46 -6.07 28.36 -3.36
N LEU A 47 -6.55 27.12 -3.24
CA LEU A 47 -5.81 26.06 -2.56
C LEU A 47 -4.48 25.76 -3.28
N THR A 48 -4.49 25.81 -4.61
CA THR A 48 -3.30 25.61 -5.45
C THR A 48 -2.28 26.72 -5.24
N GLU A 49 -2.70 27.99 -5.25
CA GLU A 49 -1.82 29.14 -4.96
C GLU A 49 -1.23 29.08 -3.55
N TRP A 50 -2.02 28.68 -2.55
CA TRP A 50 -1.53 28.50 -1.18
C TRP A 50 -0.44 27.42 -1.11
N VAL A 51 -0.66 26.25 -1.71
CA VAL A 51 0.36 25.19 -1.77
C VAL A 51 1.60 25.65 -2.55
N ASN A 52 1.42 26.34 -3.68
CA ASN A 52 2.51 26.90 -4.48
C ASN A 52 3.36 27.87 -3.68
N SER A 53 2.72 28.73 -2.86
CA SER A 53 3.42 29.68 -2.00
C SER A 53 4.29 28.97 -0.95
N LEU A 54 3.79 27.88 -0.36
CA LEU A 54 4.51 27.11 0.64
C LEU A 54 5.73 26.40 0.04
N GLN A 55 5.57 25.80 -1.14
CA GLN A 55 6.67 25.16 -1.84
C GLN A 55 7.70 26.17 -2.35
N SER A 56 7.26 27.34 -2.81
CA SER A 56 8.17 28.42 -3.23
C SER A 56 8.98 28.96 -2.05
N ALA A 57 8.39 29.02 -0.85
CA ALA A 57 9.09 29.39 0.38
C ALA A 57 10.05 28.29 0.88
N MET A 58 9.88 27.04 0.43
CA MET A 58 10.61 25.86 0.90
C MET A 58 11.00 24.93 -0.28
N PRO A 59 11.82 25.40 -1.24
CA PRO A 59 12.06 24.68 -2.50
C PRO A 59 12.78 23.33 -2.33
N ASP A 60 13.59 23.19 -1.27
CA ASP A 60 14.35 21.96 -0.97
C ASP A 60 13.58 20.98 -0.06
N LYS A 61 12.28 21.21 0.15
CA LYS A 61 11.44 20.45 1.07
C LYS A 61 10.31 19.72 0.35
N ASN A 62 10.03 18.50 0.80
CA ASN A 62 8.88 17.72 0.40
C ASN A 62 7.68 18.12 1.26
N LEU A 63 6.69 18.76 0.65
CA LEU A 63 5.48 19.20 1.34
C LEU A 63 4.39 18.12 1.28
N SER A 64 3.78 17.85 2.42
CA SER A 64 2.52 17.11 2.55
C SER A 64 1.49 17.98 3.28
N VAL A 65 0.25 18.00 2.80
CA VAL A 65 -0.82 18.81 3.37
C VAL A 65 -1.91 17.90 3.94
N PHE A 66 -2.27 18.11 5.21
CA PHE A 66 -3.44 17.49 5.82
C PHE A 66 -4.57 18.50 5.96
N ILE A 67 -5.75 18.16 5.44
CA ILE A 67 -6.96 18.97 5.59
C ILE A 67 -7.90 18.32 6.59
N VAL A 68 -8.14 18.99 7.72
CA VAL A 68 -8.90 18.46 8.85
C VAL A 68 -10.37 18.87 8.76
N GLY A 69 -11.26 17.89 8.76
CA GLY A 69 -12.70 18.10 8.94
C GLY A 69 -13.54 18.22 7.67
N LEU A 70 -12.96 18.05 6.47
CA LEU A 70 -13.73 18.08 5.21
C LEU A 70 -14.83 17.02 5.17
N SER A 71 -14.57 15.82 5.69
CA SER A 71 -15.58 14.75 5.79
C SER A 71 -16.79 15.18 6.63
N LYS A 72 -16.58 15.93 7.72
CA LYS A 72 -17.66 16.47 8.55
C LYS A 72 -18.43 17.55 7.81
N TYR A 73 -17.75 18.40 7.04
CA TYR A 73 -18.38 19.40 6.17
C TYR A 73 -19.32 18.76 5.14
N PHE A 74 -18.82 17.78 4.37
CA PHE A 74 -19.62 17.09 3.35
C PHE A 74 -20.78 16.29 3.96
N SER A 75 -20.59 15.66 5.12
CA SER A 75 -21.65 14.96 5.83
C SER A 75 -22.79 15.89 6.27
N LYS A 76 -22.47 17.09 6.79
CA LYS A 76 -23.46 18.12 7.14
C LYS A 76 -24.25 18.58 5.91
N GLN A 77 -23.57 18.82 4.79
CA GLN A 77 -24.20 19.21 3.54
C GLN A 77 -25.14 18.13 2.98
N ASN A 78 -24.71 16.87 2.99
CA ASN A 78 -25.52 15.73 2.56
C ASN A 78 -26.76 15.53 3.45
N THR A 79 -26.60 15.71 4.76
CA THR A 79 -27.71 15.63 5.72
C THR A 79 -28.72 16.74 5.47
N ALA A 80 -28.25 17.98 5.27
CA ALA A 80 -29.12 19.12 4.95
C ALA A 80 -29.84 18.95 3.60
N ALA A 81 -29.16 18.38 2.59
CA ALA A 81 -29.77 18.09 1.29
C ALA A 81 -30.87 17.02 1.40
N LYS A 82 -30.61 15.93 2.12
CA LYS A 82 -31.59 14.87 2.39
C LYS A 82 -32.80 15.40 3.17
N GLN A 83 -32.57 16.28 4.14
CA GLN A 83 -33.66 16.91 4.91
C GLN A 83 -34.54 17.80 4.02
N LYS A 84 -33.93 18.64 3.19
CA LYS A 84 -34.67 19.47 2.22
C LYS A 84 -35.49 18.65 1.23
N TYR A 85 -34.92 17.55 0.73
CA TYR A 85 -35.64 16.64 -0.17
C TYR A 85 -36.83 15.98 0.53
N ARG A 86 -36.65 15.51 1.78
CA ARG A 86 -37.75 14.96 2.59
C ARG A 86 -38.86 15.98 2.81
N GLU A 87 -38.52 17.21 3.20
CA GLU A 87 -39.49 18.29 3.41
C GLU A 87 -40.26 18.64 2.13
N ALA A 88 -39.60 18.62 0.97
CA ALA A 88 -40.24 18.87 -0.33
C ALA A 88 -41.21 17.75 -0.74
N VAL A 89 -40.91 16.50 -0.39
CA VAL A 89 -41.75 15.33 -0.75
C VAL A 89 -42.88 15.09 0.24
N THR A 90 -42.66 15.30 1.54
CA THR A 90 -43.68 15.01 2.58
C THR A 90 -44.51 16.23 2.99
N GLY A 91 -44.12 17.45 2.60
CA GLY A 91 -44.80 18.70 2.99
C GLY A 91 -44.74 19.01 4.49
N GLN A 92 -44.10 18.17 5.31
CA GLN A 92 -43.92 18.41 6.74
C GLN A 92 -42.65 19.22 6.98
N MET A 93 -42.82 20.50 7.32
CA MET A 93 -41.71 21.32 7.79
C MET A 93 -41.18 20.79 9.12
N SER A 94 -39.88 20.53 9.22
CA SER A 94 -39.25 20.22 10.50
C SER A 94 -39.38 21.41 11.45
N ARG A 95 -39.89 21.17 12.68
CA ARG A 95 -40.12 22.18 13.74
C ARG A 95 -38.82 22.72 14.39
N GLY A 96 -37.72 22.74 13.64
CA GLY A 96 -36.42 23.22 14.11
C GLY A 96 -36.20 24.71 13.82
N ARG A 97 -35.73 25.44 14.82
CA ARG A 97 -35.39 26.88 14.77
C ARG A 97 -34.47 27.17 13.57
N LYS A 98 -34.98 27.87 12.54
CA LYS A 98 -34.20 28.29 11.37
C LYS A 98 -33.10 29.27 11.80
N LYS A 99 -31.88 28.79 12.05
CA LYS A 99 -30.70 29.64 12.06
C LYS A 99 -30.44 30.01 10.59
N LYS A 100 -30.54 31.30 10.24
CA LYS A 100 -30.08 31.82 8.94
C LYS A 100 -28.56 31.66 8.93
N GLU A 101 -28.06 30.52 8.49
CA GLU A 101 -26.68 30.45 8.03
C GLU A 101 -26.60 31.19 6.69
N PRO A 102 -25.58 32.04 6.48
CA PRO A 102 -25.36 32.67 5.19
C PRO A 102 -25.21 31.58 4.13
N ALA A 103 -25.67 31.87 2.91
CA ALA A 103 -25.55 30.97 1.78
C ALA A 103 -24.08 30.86 1.36
N ALA A 104 -23.27 30.16 2.16
CA ALA A 104 -21.92 29.79 1.77
C ALA A 104 -22.00 28.95 0.50
N ALA A 105 -21.20 29.29 -0.50
CA ALA A 105 -21.09 28.50 -1.72
C ALA A 105 -20.79 27.04 -1.33
N LYS A 106 -21.60 26.14 -1.85
CA LYS A 106 -21.55 24.73 -1.50
C LYS A 106 -20.54 24.05 -2.41
N ILE A 107 -19.44 23.57 -1.84
CA ILE A 107 -18.51 22.72 -2.59
C ILE A 107 -19.00 21.27 -2.57
N THR A 108 -18.72 20.51 -3.61
CA THR A 108 -18.93 19.06 -3.63
C THR A 108 -17.62 18.32 -3.34
N THR A 109 -17.71 17.03 -3.03
CA THR A 109 -16.51 16.18 -2.88
C THR A 109 -15.71 16.13 -4.17
N LEU A 110 -16.38 16.13 -5.33
CA LEU A 110 -15.74 16.15 -6.64
C LEU A 110 -14.92 17.44 -6.84
N ASP A 111 -15.46 18.59 -6.43
CA ASP A 111 -14.74 19.87 -6.57
C ASP A 111 -13.46 19.91 -5.72
N ALA A 112 -13.52 19.33 -4.51
CA ALA A 112 -12.34 19.21 -3.65
C ALA A 112 -11.32 18.22 -4.21
N GLU A 113 -11.77 17.05 -4.68
CA GLU A 113 -10.90 16.05 -5.32
C GLU A 113 -10.22 16.61 -6.57
N GLU A 114 -10.93 17.40 -7.39
CA GLU A 114 -10.36 18.05 -8.55
C GLU A 114 -9.22 19.00 -8.17
N ALA A 115 -9.40 19.83 -7.14
CA ALA A 115 -8.34 20.71 -6.63
C ALA A 115 -7.14 19.91 -6.12
N PHE A 116 -7.36 18.78 -5.43
CA PHE A 116 -6.28 17.94 -4.91
C PHE A 116 -5.49 17.27 -6.04
N VAL A 117 -6.19 16.80 -7.07
CA VAL A 117 -5.55 16.19 -8.26
C VAL A 117 -4.72 17.22 -9.00
N GLU A 118 -5.20 18.45 -9.17
CA GLU A 118 -4.42 19.52 -9.80
C GLU A 118 -3.12 19.77 -9.02
N ILE A 119 -3.20 19.91 -7.69
CA ILE A 119 -2.01 20.08 -6.83
C ILE A 119 -1.05 18.89 -6.97
N GLN A 120 -1.57 17.66 -6.99
CA GLN A 120 -0.73 16.48 -7.12
C GLN A 120 -0.02 16.42 -8.48
N LEU A 121 -0.71 16.79 -9.57
CA LEU A 121 -0.16 16.78 -10.92
C LEU A 121 0.83 17.92 -11.18
N ALA A 122 0.52 19.12 -10.70
CA ALA A 122 1.35 20.30 -10.94
C ALA A 122 2.60 20.32 -10.04
N ASN A 123 2.48 19.82 -8.81
CA ASN A 123 3.47 20.07 -7.77
C ASN A 123 4.03 18.82 -7.09
N GLY A 124 3.46 17.64 -7.38
CA GLY A 124 3.80 16.39 -6.67
C GLY A 124 3.46 16.41 -5.18
N CYS A 125 2.74 17.43 -4.71
CA CYS A 125 2.37 17.60 -3.30
C CYS A 125 1.20 16.67 -2.97
N VAL A 126 1.32 15.91 -1.88
CA VAL A 126 0.26 15.02 -1.40
C VAL A 126 -0.69 15.83 -0.51
N VAL A 127 -1.96 15.90 -0.90
CA VAL A 127 -3.03 16.49 -0.09
C VAL A 127 -3.92 15.37 0.41
N GLN A 128 -4.06 15.24 1.73
CA GLN A 128 -4.87 14.21 2.37
C GLN A 128 -5.93 14.83 3.28
N GLN A 129 -7.17 14.39 3.12
CA GLN A 129 -8.23 14.74 4.06
C GLN A 129 -8.21 13.83 5.29
N VAL A 130 -8.48 14.41 6.45
CA VAL A 130 -8.53 13.74 7.75
C VAL A 130 -9.83 14.14 8.45
N ALA A 131 -10.57 13.20 9.05
CA ALA A 131 -11.90 13.50 9.57
C ALA A 131 -11.86 14.18 10.96
N THR A 132 -10.89 13.82 11.79
CA THR A 132 -10.77 14.27 13.18
C THR A 132 -9.33 14.58 13.60
N ASP A 133 -9.18 15.27 14.72
CA ASP A 133 -7.86 15.59 15.28
C ASP A 133 -7.13 14.33 15.79
N GLU A 134 -7.88 13.30 16.22
CA GLU A 134 -7.31 12.01 16.61
C GLU A 134 -6.71 11.27 15.41
N GLU A 135 -7.41 11.29 14.27
CA GLU A 135 -6.88 10.75 13.02
C GLU A 135 -5.65 11.55 12.58
N LEU A 136 -5.65 12.88 12.73
CA LEU A 136 -4.50 13.73 12.40
C LEU A 136 -3.30 13.36 13.27
N ALA A 137 -3.48 13.23 14.58
CA ALA A 137 -2.42 12.81 15.49
C ALA A 137 -1.86 11.43 15.12
N SER A 138 -2.73 10.50 14.74
CA SER A 138 -2.33 9.20 14.21
C SER A 138 -1.50 9.34 12.94
N GLN A 139 -1.94 10.15 11.96
CA GLN A 139 -1.18 10.37 10.72
C GLN A 139 0.18 11.02 10.98
N ILE A 140 0.26 12.02 11.84
CA ILE A 140 1.53 12.66 12.24
C ILE A 140 2.46 11.63 12.90
N LYS A 141 1.95 10.73 13.74
CA LYS A 141 2.75 9.64 14.33
C LYS A 141 3.31 8.71 13.25
N HIS A 142 2.48 8.29 12.29
CA HIS A 142 2.93 7.43 11.19
C HIS A 142 3.94 8.14 10.29
N PHE A 143 3.69 9.40 9.96
CA PHE A 143 4.58 10.26 9.19
C PHE A 143 5.94 10.38 9.89
N THR A 144 5.95 10.76 11.18
CA THR A 144 7.19 10.89 11.97
C THR A 144 7.98 9.60 12.00
N LYS A 145 7.32 8.45 12.21
CA LYS A 145 7.96 7.14 12.16
C LYS A 145 8.56 6.86 10.77
N ALA A 146 7.82 7.11 9.71
CA ALA A 146 8.28 6.90 8.34
C ALA A 146 9.49 7.78 7.99
N VAL A 147 9.49 9.05 8.41
CA VAL A 147 10.61 9.97 8.22
C VAL A 147 11.87 9.48 8.95
N ILE A 148 11.73 9.02 10.20
CA ILE A 148 12.84 8.43 10.96
C ILE A 148 13.37 7.17 10.28
N GLU A 149 12.49 6.27 9.82
CA GLU A 149 12.88 4.99 9.21
C GLU A 149 13.43 5.12 7.79
N LYS A 150 13.20 6.25 7.09
CA LYS A 150 13.53 6.45 5.68
C LYS A 150 14.99 6.12 5.34
N HIS A 151 15.94 6.59 6.15
CA HIS A 151 17.37 6.34 5.93
C HIS A 151 17.73 4.85 6.08
N SER A 152 17.31 4.24 7.20
CA SER A 152 17.56 2.84 7.51
C SER A 152 16.95 1.91 6.45
N LYS A 153 15.76 2.27 5.95
CA LYS A 153 15.11 1.53 4.84
C LYS A 153 15.86 1.70 3.53
N LYS A 154 16.33 2.90 3.19
CA LYS A 154 17.09 3.15 1.96
C LYS A 154 18.36 2.29 1.91
N ASP A 155 19.17 2.34 2.96
CA ASP A 155 20.41 1.54 3.03
C ASP A 155 20.11 0.03 2.96
N ARG A 156 19.00 -0.41 3.54
CA ARG A 156 18.59 -1.82 3.47
C ARG A 156 18.14 -2.23 2.07
N PHE A 157 17.37 -1.40 1.36
CA PHE A 157 16.92 -1.71 0.00
C PHE A 157 18.10 -1.80 -0.98
N ASP A 158 19.16 -1.03 -0.76
CA ASP A 158 20.36 -1.06 -1.60
C ASP A 158 21.26 -2.27 -1.31
N ASN A 159 21.24 -2.80 -0.08
CA ASN A 159 22.19 -3.83 0.38
C ASN A 159 21.58 -5.25 0.56
N VAL A 160 20.27 -5.42 0.39
CA VAL A 160 19.58 -6.70 0.63
C VAL A 160 18.88 -7.17 -0.65
N PHE A 161 18.76 -8.49 -0.84
CA PHE A 161 17.95 -9.04 -1.91
C PHE A 161 16.54 -8.43 -1.90
N SER A 162 16.11 -7.93 -3.06
CA SER A 162 14.82 -7.23 -3.23
C SER A 162 13.60 -8.07 -2.85
N PHE A 163 13.73 -9.40 -2.79
CA PHE A 163 12.66 -10.31 -2.37
C PHE A 163 12.55 -10.50 -0.84
N LEU A 164 13.55 -10.09 -0.06
CA LEU A 164 13.49 -10.14 1.41
C LEU A 164 12.63 -8.99 1.92
N ASN A 165 11.32 -9.13 1.73
CA ASN A 165 10.34 -8.17 2.20
C ASN A 165 10.43 -8.00 3.72
N GLU A 166 10.18 -6.78 4.18
CA GLU A 166 9.98 -6.47 5.59
C GLU A 166 8.76 -7.26 6.09
N GLY A 167 8.99 -8.42 6.72
CA GLY A 167 7.93 -9.29 7.25
C GLY A 167 8.00 -10.76 6.85
N THR A 168 8.90 -11.19 5.96
CA THR A 168 9.19 -12.62 5.81
C THR A 168 10.04 -13.08 7.00
N SER A 169 9.38 -13.40 8.11
CA SER A 169 10.04 -13.99 9.26
C SER A 169 10.56 -15.39 8.90
N GLY A 170 11.78 -15.69 9.34
CA GLY A 170 12.26 -17.06 9.33
C GLY A 170 11.35 -17.95 10.17
N LEU A 171 11.22 -19.21 9.78
CA LEU A 171 10.53 -20.20 10.61
C LEU A 171 11.45 -20.62 11.76
N SER A 172 10.91 -20.66 12.98
CA SER A 172 11.64 -21.18 14.13
C SER A 172 11.80 -22.71 14.01
N VAL A 173 13.04 -23.17 14.15
CA VAL A 173 13.40 -24.59 14.16
C VAL A 173 14.15 -24.85 15.46
N ASN A 174 13.74 -25.88 16.20
CA ASN A 174 14.42 -26.23 17.44
C ASN A 174 15.65 -27.12 17.19
N LYS A 175 16.46 -27.33 18.24
CA LYS A 175 17.67 -28.17 18.17
C LYS A 175 17.39 -29.64 17.79
N LYS A 176 16.15 -30.10 17.93
CA LYS A 176 15.73 -31.46 17.55
C LYS A 176 15.26 -31.55 16.08
N GLY A 177 15.26 -30.44 15.34
CA GLY A 177 14.81 -30.37 13.95
C GLY A 177 13.29 -30.24 13.77
N GLU A 178 12.53 -30.07 14.86
CA GLU A 178 11.11 -29.78 14.77
C GLU A 178 10.93 -28.40 14.13
N GLY A 179 10.24 -28.38 12.99
CA GLY A 179 10.10 -27.19 12.14
C GLY A 179 10.73 -27.33 10.75
N LEU A 180 11.67 -28.26 10.54
CA LEU A 180 12.35 -28.43 9.24
C LEU A 180 11.39 -28.80 8.10
N SER A 181 10.36 -29.60 8.36
CA SER A 181 9.32 -29.90 7.37
C SER A 181 8.55 -28.64 6.95
N LYS A 182 8.29 -27.72 7.89
CA LYS A 182 7.67 -26.43 7.58
C LYS A 182 8.62 -25.55 6.76
N VAL A 183 9.91 -25.57 7.07
CA VAL A 183 10.94 -24.85 6.28
C VAL A 183 10.93 -25.35 4.85
N TRP A 184 10.94 -26.67 4.65
CA TRP A 184 10.92 -27.26 3.32
C TRP A 184 9.66 -26.88 2.55
N LYS A 185 8.48 -26.90 3.21
CA LYS A 185 7.23 -26.37 2.63
C LYS A 185 7.38 -24.92 2.15
N HIS A 186 7.91 -24.05 3.01
CA HIS A 186 8.06 -22.63 2.72
C HIS A 186 9.06 -22.36 1.60
N GLN A 187 10.14 -23.16 1.50
CA GLN A 187 11.11 -23.09 0.41
C GLN A 187 10.45 -23.41 -0.94
N LEU A 188 9.66 -24.48 -1.02
CA LEU A 188 8.89 -24.80 -2.23
C LEU A 188 7.91 -23.68 -2.62
N MET A 189 7.25 -23.06 -1.63
CA MET A 189 6.33 -21.94 -1.84
C MET A 189 7.00 -20.65 -2.32
N GLN A 190 8.34 -20.53 -2.28
CA GLN A 190 9.04 -19.40 -2.89
C GLN A 190 9.04 -19.48 -4.43
N LEU A 191 8.73 -20.64 -5.02
CA LEU A 191 8.60 -20.78 -6.46
C LEU A 191 7.37 -20.01 -6.95
N LYS A 192 7.52 -19.34 -8.10
CA LYS A 192 6.44 -18.55 -8.70
C LYS A 192 5.18 -19.40 -8.92
N ASN A 193 4.05 -18.87 -8.49
CA ASN A 193 2.72 -19.51 -8.57
C ASN A 193 2.64 -20.87 -7.85
N PHE A 194 3.49 -21.12 -6.84
CA PHE A 194 3.52 -22.37 -6.12
C PHE A 194 2.84 -22.26 -4.73
N GLY A 195 1.56 -22.65 -4.66
CA GLY A 195 0.75 -22.56 -3.45
C GLY A 195 0.97 -23.66 -2.42
N ALA A 196 0.41 -23.47 -1.22
CA ALA A 196 0.60 -24.37 -0.06
C ALA A 196 0.15 -25.81 -0.33
N GLU A 197 -0.97 -26.01 -1.03
CA GLU A 197 -1.50 -27.34 -1.36
C GLU A 197 -0.55 -28.12 -2.29
N MET A 198 0.12 -27.43 -3.22
CA MET A 198 1.10 -28.06 -4.12
C MET A 198 2.38 -28.42 -3.35
N ALA A 199 2.79 -27.56 -2.41
CA ALA A 199 3.90 -27.87 -1.51
C ALA A 199 3.60 -29.06 -0.61
N ASP A 200 2.40 -29.16 -0.05
CA ASP A 200 1.96 -30.34 0.73
C ASP A 200 1.94 -31.62 -0.13
N ALA A 201 1.54 -31.51 -1.40
CA ALA A 201 1.55 -32.64 -2.32
C ALA A 201 2.98 -33.13 -2.59
N VAL A 202 3.93 -32.23 -2.82
CA VAL A 202 5.36 -32.59 -2.96
C VAL A 202 5.90 -33.19 -1.67
N LEU A 203 5.62 -32.57 -0.51
CA LEU A 203 6.04 -33.05 0.81
C LEU A 203 5.56 -34.46 1.13
N SER A 204 4.38 -34.84 0.63
CA SER A 204 3.83 -36.19 0.83
C SER A 204 4.62 -37.28 0.11
N VAL A 205 5.33 -36.93 -0.97
CA VAL A 205 6.17 -37.84 -1.76
C VAL A 205 7.64 -37.69 -1.36
N TYR A 206 8.09 -36.45 -1.16
CA TYR A 206 9.46 -36.06 -0.85
C TYR A 206 9.50 -35.19 0.42
N PRO A 207 9.54 -35.82 1.62
CA PRO A 207 9.46 -35.10 2.89
C PRO A 207 10.72 -34.29 3.22
N SER A 208 11.83 -34.49 2.48
CA SER A 208 13.06 -33.69 2.61
C SER A 208 13.63 -33.30 1.23
N PRO A 209 14.40 -32.20 1.16
CA PRO A 209 15.13 -31.82 -0.05
C PRO A 209 16.12 -32.89 -0.51
N SER A 210 16.75 -33.60 0.44
CA SER A 210 17.74 -34.65 0.13
C SER A 210 17.13 -35.82 -0.62
N LEU A 211 15.94 -36.28 -0.22
CA LEU A 211 15.24 -37.37 -0.90
C LEU A 211 14.81 -36.98 -2.31
N LEU A 212 14.41 -35.72 -2.50
CA LEU A 212 14.11 -35.20 -3.83
C LEU A 212 15.37 -35.11 -4.71
N TYR A 213 16.48 -34.63 -4.14
CA TYR A 213 17.77 -34.56 -4.84
C TYR A 213 18.28 -35.94 -5.24
N GLU A 214 18.26 -36.93 -4.32
CA GLU A 214 18.66 -38.31 -4.60
C GLU A 214 17.82 -38.92 -5.73
N ALA A 215 16.50 -38.70 -5.73
CA ALA A 215 15.63 -39.14 -6.81
C ALA A 215 15.95 -38.45 -8.16
N CYS A 216 16.37 -37.18 -8.14
CA CYS A 216 16.83 -36.49 -9.35
C CYS A 216 18.16 -37.06 -9.86
N GLN A 217 19.08 -37.43 -8.97
CA GLN A 217 20.40 -37.96 -9.32
C GLN A 217 20.35 -39.39 -9.85
N ALA A 218 19.42 -40.22 -9.36
CA ALA A 218 19.23 -41.58 -9.85
C ALA A 218 18.64 -41.65 -11.26
N ASP A 219 18.08 -40.55 -11.76
CA ASP A 219 17.50 -40.46 -13.11
C ASP A 219 18.59 -40.13 -14.14
N SER A 220 18.98 -41.15 -14.92
CA SER A 220 20.00 -41.02 -15.97
C SER A 220 19.63 -40.06 -17.12
N ALA A 221 18.37 -39.62 -17.22
CA ALA A 221 17.87 -38.84 -18.37
C ALA A 221 17.04 -37.59 -17.99
N ASN A 222 17.02 -37.16 -16.73
CA ASN A 222 16.31 -35.96 -16.23
C ASN A 222 14.82 -35.87 -16.62
N ARG A 223 14.18 -37.00 -16.94
CA ARG A 223 12.82 -37.05 -17.52
C ARG A 223 11.85 -37.88 -16.68
N GLU A 224 12.33 -38.89 -15.97
CA GLU A 224 11.50 -39.75 -15.13
C GLU A 224 11.11 -39.03 -13.85
N THR A 225 12.03 -38.31 -13.22
CA THR A 225 11.74 -37.56 -11.98
C THR A 225 10.87 -36.33 -12.23
N GLU A 226 11.10 -35.59 -13.33
CA GLU A 226 10.20 -34.51 -13.74
C GLU A 226 8.78 -35.03 -14.05
N LYS A 227 8.67 -36.17 -14.73
CA LYS A 227 7.38 -36.80 -15.01
C LYS A 227 6.67 -37.21 -13.72
N LEU A 228 7.38 -37.85 -12.79
CA LEU A 228 6.84 -38.26 -11.50
C LEU A 228 6.34 -37.05 -10.69
N LEU A 229 7.14 -35.98 -10.60
CA LEU A 229 6.73 -34.71 -9.98
C LEU A 229 5.49 -34.12 -10.66
N SER A 230 5.41 -34.16 -11.98
CA SER A 230 4.30 -33.59 -12.74
C SER A 230 2.98 -34.33 -12.50
N ASP A 231 3.06 -35.63 -12.19
CA ASP A 231 1.93 -36.53 -11.97
C ASP A 231 1.42 -36.57 -10.52
N ILE A 232 2.10 -35.87 -9.59
CA ILE A 232 1.65 -35.75 -8.20
C ILE A 232 0.28 -35.06 -8.15
N ASN A 233 -0.67 -35.72 -7.50
CA ASN A 233 -2.02 -35.20 -7.31
C ASN A 233 -2.06 -34.20 -6.14
N VAL A 234 -2.62 -33.02 -6.41
CA VAL A 234 -2.81 -31.94 -5.45
C VAL A 234 -4.17 -32.10 -4.80
N ARG A 235 -4.20 -32.52 -3.54
CA ARG A 235 -5.46 -32.68 -2.79
C ARG A 235 -5.95 -31.32 -2.31
N ARG A 236 -7.05 -30.83 -2.90
CA ARG A 236 -7.90 -29.80 -2.28
C ARG A 236 -8.93 -30.50 -1.40
N HIS A 237 -9.18 -29.95 -0.20
CA HIS A 237 -10.29 -30.20 0.72
C HIS A 237 -11.21 -31.39 0.37
N ALA A 238 -11.37 -32.32 1.32
CA ALA A 238 -12.13 -33.57 1.19
C ALA A 238 -13.65 -33.37 0.93
N SER A 239 -14.01 -32.88 -0.26
CA SER A 239 -15.37 -32.75 -0.74
C SER A 239 -15.57 -33.65 -1.96
N VAL A 240 -16.80 -34.13 -2.13
CA VAL A 240 -17.25 -35.09 -3.16
C VAL A 240 -17.02 -34.60 -4.62
N ILE A 241 -16.68 -33.31 -4.80
CA ILE A 241 -16.31 -32.70 -6.10
C ILE A 241 -14.82 -32.33 -6.08
N ALA A 242 -13.96 -33.27 -5.70
CA ALA A 242 -12.52 -33.07 -5.73
C ALA A 242 -12.04 -33.02 -7.18
N THR A 243 -11.63 -31.85 -7.65
CA THR A 243 -10.96 -31.71 -8.94
C THR A 243 -9.59 -32.41 -8.87
N ASN A 244 -9.31 -33.33 -9.79
CA ASN A 244 -8.04 -34.07 -9.83
C ASN A 244 -6.94 -33.21 -10.47
N ARG A 245 -6.55 -32.15 -9.75
CA ARG A 245 -5.48 -31.25 -10.19
C ARG A 245 -4.14 -31.88 -9.91
N LYS A 246 -3.28 -31.95 -10.91
CA LYS A 246 -1.87 -32.34 -10.78
C LYS A 246 -0.96 -31.12 -10.63
N ILE A 247 0.28 -31.32 -10.17
CA ILE A 247 1.31 -30.28 -10.15
C ILE A 247 1.59 -29.76 -11.58
N GLY A 248 1.66 -30.67 -12.55
CA GLY A 248 1.89 -30.32 -13.95
C GLY A 248 3.37 -30.12 -14.31
N LYS A 249 3.67 -30.24 -15.60
CA LYS A 249 5.04 -30.31 -16.13
C LYS A 249 5.88 -29.06 -15.85
N GLU A 250 5.26 -27.89 -15.92
CA GLU A 250 5.96 -26.63 -15.71
C GLU A 250 6.51 -26.54 -14.27
N HIS A 251 5.66 -26.80 -13.28
CA HIS A 251 6.07 -26.77 -11.88
C HIS A 251 7.07 -27.88 -11.55
N ALA A 252 6.92 -29.07 -12.14
CA ALA A 252 7.89 -30.15 -11.99
C ALA A 252 9.28 -29.76 -12.49
N ARG A 253 9.36 -29.16 -13.69
CA ARG A 253 10.62 -28.65 -14.26
C ARG A 253 11.25 -27.57 -13.40
N ARG A 254 10.45 -26.66 -12.84
CA ARG A 254 10.93 -25.62 -11.90
C ARG A 254 11.56 -26.23 -10.66
N ILE A 255 10.88 -27.19 -10.04
CA ILE A 255 11.38 -27.89 -8.85
C ILE A 255 12.66 -28.65 -9.16
N TYR A 256 12.68 -29.39 -10.27
CA TYR A 256 13.86 -30.14 -10.71
C TYR A 256 15.05 -29.20 -10.91
N THR A 257 14.85 -28.10 -11.65
CA THR A 257 15.88 -27.08 -11.89
C THR A 257 16.36 -26.44 -10.59
N PHE A 258 15.45 -26.11 -9.68
CA PHE A 258 15.78 -25.51 -8.38
C PHE A 258 16.68 -26.41 -7.53
N ILE A 259 16.49 -27.73 -7.60
CA ILE A 259 17.22 -28.70 -6.78
C ILE A 259 18.54 -29.13 -7.41
N THR A 260 18.65 -29.14 -8.75
CA THR A 260 19.79 -29.73 -9.47
C THR A 260 20.72 -28.70 -10.10
N SER A 261 20.25 -27.48 -10.37
CA SER A 261 21.08 -26.46 -11.03
C SER A 261 22.27 -26.05 -10.17
N THR A 262 23.45 -26.05 -10.77
CA THR A 262 24.68 -25.45 -10.22
C THR A 262 24.92 -24.03 -10.72
N ASN A 263 24.10 -23.55 -11.67
CA ASN A 263 24.21 -22.22 -12.23
C ASN A 263 23.30 -21.24 -11.43
N PRO A 264 23.87 -20.27 -10.69
CA PRO A 264 23.09 -19.30 -9.92
C PRO A 264 22.26 -18.35 -10.81
N ASP A 265 22.64 -18.16 -12.08
CA ASP A 265 21.96 -17.27 -13.03
C ASP A 265 20.91 -18.00 -13.86
N GLN A 266 20.66 -19.28 -13.60
CA GLN A 266 19.67 -20.05 -14.34
C GLN A 266 18.25 -19.54 -14.07
N ILE A 267 17.61 -19.02 -15.11
CA ILE A 267 16.23 -18.56 -15.02
C ILE A 267 15.29 -19.77 -14.89
N ILE A 268 14.66 -19.87 -13.73
CA ILE A 268 13.56 -20.79 -13.47
C ILE A 268 12.28 -20.15 -14.05
N LYS A 269 11.98 -20.49 -15.31
CA LYS A 269 10.78 -20.02 -16.02
C LYS A 269 9.52 -20.56 -15.39
#